data_AF-A0A522N132-F1
#
_entry.id   AF-A0A522N132-F1
#
_cell.length_a   1.000
_cell.length_b   1.000
_cell.length_c   1.000
_cell.angle_alpha   90.00
_cell.angle_beta   90.00
_cell.angle_gamma   90.00
#
_symmetry.space_group_name_H-M   'P 1'
#
loop_
_entity.id
_entity.type
_entity.pdbx_description
1 polymer ?
#
loop_
_entity_poly.entity_id
_entity_poly.type
_entity_poly.pdbx_seq_one_letter_code
_entity_poly.pdbx_strand_id
1 'polypeptide(L)'
;MVKIRRAERALMDKPAGRSRASAKALTPLQAARLQQQRQFKRMINSLQSPEDVFEVRLGADDKALTVRQRLLRVAADEGKDVAVRKHGSGFVVGLLTPERRSRRGRRAAAAS
;
A
#
# COMPACT_ATOMS: atom_id res chain seq x y z
N MET A 1 9.64 23.64 0.42
CA MET A 1 11.11 23.60 0.58
C MET A 1 11.42 22.92 1.90
N VAL A 2 12.00 21.72 1.88
CA VAL A 2 12.31 20.95 3.09
C VAL A 2 13.65 21.44 3.65
N LYS A 3 13.70 21.77 4.95
CA LYS A 3 14.93 22.19 5.63
C LYS A 3 15.49 21.00 6.40
N ILE A 4 16.70 20.57 6.02
CA ILE A 4 17.42 19.47 6.67
C ILE A 4 18.46 20.07 7.60
N ARG A 5 18.55 19.56 8.83
CA ARG A 5 19.57 19.96 9.81
C ARG A 5 20.17 18.73 10.49
N ARG A 6 21.43 18.84 10.90
CA ARG A 6 22.13 17.85 11.69
C ARG A 6 21.55 17.85 13.11
N ALA A 7 21.16 16.68 13.61
CA ALA A 7 20.64 16.48 14.96
C ALA A 7 21.71 15.83 15.86
N GLU A 8 21.60 16.02 17.17
CA GLU A 8 22.47 15.38 18.15
C GLU A 8 22.23 13.87 18.24
N ARG A 9 23.32 13.09 18.33
CA ARG A 9 23.28 11.61 18.42
C ARG A 9 22.43 11.09 19.59
N ALA A 10 22.42 11.82 20.71
CA ALA A 10 21.61 11.49 21.89
C ALA A 10 20.09 11.46 21.63
N LEU A 11 19.61 12.14 20.57
CA LEU A 11 18.19 12.06 20.15
C LEU A 11 17.85 10.70 19.51
N MET A 12 18.85 9.97 19.01
CA MET A 12 18.70 8.64 18.43
C MET A 12 18.94 7.54 19.47
N ASP A 13 19.87 7.77 20.39
CA ASP A 13 20.29 6.79 21.41
C ASP A 13 19.43 6.83 22.69
N LYS A 14 18.65 7.91 22.94
CA LYS A 14 17.59 7.87 23.96
C LYS A 14 16.45 7.00 23.44
N PRO A 15 16.11 5.85 24.08
CA PRO A 15 14.77 5.32 23.90
C PRO A 15 13.84 6.43 24.38
N ALA A 16 13.06 7.02 23.46
CA ALA A 16 12.02 7.98 23.79
C ALA A 16 11.32 7.45 25.04
N GLY A 17 11.44 8.16 26.17
CA GLY A 17 11.15 7.63 27.50
C GLY A 17 9.87 6.82 27.46
N ARG A 18 10.02 5.49 27.37
CA ARG A 18 8.89 4.57 27.40
C ARG A 18 8.46 4.58 28.85
N SER A 19 7.58 5.51 29.20
CA SER A 19 6.60 5.15 30.21
C SER A 19 5.92 3.88 29.66
N ARG A 20 6.09 2.77 30.37
CA ARG A 20 5.30 1.55 30.20
C ARG A 20 3.84 1.80 30.64
N ALA A 21 3.27 2.96 30.32
CA ALA A 21 2.00 3.44 30.83
C ALA A 21 1.13 3.92 29.67
N SER A 22 0.07 3.15 29.44
CA SER A 22 -0.94 3.25 28.39
C SER A 22 -0.44 2.88 26.99
N ALA A 23 -0.78 1.68 26.54
CA ALA A 23 -1.11 1.46 25.14
C ALA A 23 -2.15 2.52 24.77
N LYS A 24 -1.70 3.66 24.26
CA LYS A 24 -2.56 4.79 23.91
C LYS A 24 -3.58 4.23 22.94
N ALA A 25 -4.84 4.17 23.36
CA ALA A 25 -5.91 3.66 22.52
C ALA A 25 -5.81 4.35 21.16
N LEU A 26 -5.83 3.58 20.07
CA LEU A 26 -5.73 4.14 18.73
C LEU A 26 -6.77 5.23 18.59
N THR A 27 -6.39 6.39 18.06
CA THR A 27 -7.40 7.39 17.72
C THR A 27 -8.38 6.78 16.72
N PRO A 28 -9.65 7.23 16.65
CA PRO A 28 -10.64 6.63 15.75
C PRO A 28 -10.13 6.55 14.29
N LEU A 29 -9.40 7.58 13.87
CA LEU A 29 -8.79 7.67 12.55
C LEU A 29 -7.62 6.67 12.35
N GLN A 30 -6.83 6.40 13.39
CA GLN A 30 -5.80 5.36 13.35
C GLN A 30 -6.41 3.96 13.33
N ALA A 31 -7.48 3.73 14.09
CA ALA A 31 -8.21 2.47 14.11
C ALA A 31 -8.83 2.15 12.74
N ALA A 32 -9.48 3.14 12.11
CA ALA A 32 -10.05 3.00 10.77
C ALA A 32 -8.99 2.65 9.71
N ARG A 33 -7.83 3.32 9.76
CA ARG A 33 -6.69 3.01 8.86
C ARG A 33 -6.17 1.59 9.07
N LEU A 34 -6.07 1.14 10.31
CA LEU A 34 -5.62 -0.22 10.63
C LEU A 34 -6.64 -1.27 10.15
N GLN A 35 -7.94 -1.01 10.31
CA GLN A 35 -8.99 -1.88 9.78
C GLN A 35 -8.92 -1.99 8.25
N GLN A 36 -8.76 -0.86 7.56
CA GLN A 36 -8.59 -0.85 6.10
C GLN A 36 -7.34 -1.63 5.66
N GLN A 37 -6.22 -1.45 6.37
CA GLN A 37 -5.00 -2.22 6.09
C GLN A 37 -5.22 -3.73 6.27
N ARG A 38 -5.92 -4.14 7.33
CA ARG A 38 -6.27 -5.55 7.57
C ARG A 38 -7.21 -6.10 6.49
N GLN A 39 -8.12 -5.28 5.96
CA GLN A 39 -8.97 -5.68 4.83
C GLN A 39 -8.14 -5.91 3.57
N PHE A 40 -7.25 -4.97 3.22
CA PHE A 40 -6.36 -5.13 2.07
C PHE A 40 -5.44 -6.34 2.21
N LYS A 41 -4.89 -6.58 3.41
CA LYS A 41 -4.06 -7.75 3.66
C LYS A 41 -4.84 -9.05 3.42
N ARG A 42 -6.07 -9.16 3.94
CA ARG A 42 -6.92 -10.34 3.71
C ARG A 42 -7.22 -10.55 2.23
N MET A 43 -7.62 -9.49 1.51
CA MET A 43 -7.90 -9.53 0.07
C MET A 43 -6.66 -9.92 -0.75
N ILE A 44 -5.49 -9.36 -0.44
CA ILE A 44 -4.24 -9.69 -1.12
C ILE A 44 -3.86 -11.14 -0.84
N ASN A 45 -4.02 -11.61 0.40
CA ASN A 45 -3.72 -12.99 0.74
C ASN A 45 -4.67 -14.01 0.08
N SER A 46 -5.92 -13.62 -0.22
CA SER A 46 -6.85 -14.48 -0.99
C SER A 46 -6.58 -14.53 -2.49
N LEU A 47 -5.69 -13.69 -3.05
CA LEU A 47 -5.25 -13.83 -4.44
C LEU A 47 -4.35 -15.08 -4.59
N GLN A 48 -4.88 -16.17 -5.12
CA GLN A 48 -4.17 -17.45 -5.27
C GLN A 48 -3.90 -17.79 -6.75
N SER A 49 -4.72 -17.28 -7.65
CA SER A 49 -4.69 -17.57 -9.08
C SER A 49 -4.73 -16.29 -9.92
N PRO A 50 -4.33 -16.36 -11.21
CA PRO A 50 -4.50 -15.26 -12.15
C PRO A 50 -5.94 -14.80 -12.28
N GLU A 51 -6.92 -15.69 -12.16
CA GLU A 51 -8.34 -15.36 -12.30
C GLU A 51 -8.88 -14.54 -11.12
N ASP A 52 -8.22 -14.61 -9.96
CA ASP A 52 -8.63 -13.89 -8.76
C ASP A 52 -8.45 -12.38 -8.95
N VAL A 53 -9.58 -11.68 -8.97
CA VAL A 53 -9.66 -10.25 -9.21
C VAL A 53 -10.68 -9.62 -8.26
N PHE A 54 -10.27 -8.56 -7.58
CA PHE A 54 -11.13 -7.82 -6.65
C PHE A 54 -11.35 -6.38 -7.13
N GLU A 55 -12.60 -5.91 -7.01
CA GLU A 55 -12.94 -4.50 -7.16
C GLU A 55 -12.77 -3.77 -5.83
N VAL A 56 -12.02 -2.66 -5.84
CA VAL A 56 -11.85 -1.77 -4.68
C VAL A 56 -12.54 -0.44 -5.00
N ARG A 57 -13.72 -0.21 -4.44
CA ARG A 57 -14.42 1.07 -4.56
C ARG A 57 -13.86 2.09 -3.58
N LEU A 58 -13.76 3.34 -4.03
CA LEU A 58 -13.32 4.45 -3.20
C LEU A 58 -14.52 5.14 -2.57
N GLY A 59 -14.41 5.51 -1.30
CA GLY A 59 -15.35 6.43 -0.66
C GLY A 59 -15.19 7.86 -1.19
N ALA A 60 -16.16 8.73 -0.88
CA ALA A 60 -16.15 10.13 -1.33
C ALA A 60 -14.90 10.91 -0.87
N ASP A 61 -14.40 10.61 0.33
CA ASP A 61 -13.23 11.26 0.92
C ASP A 61 -11.91 10.55 0.62
N ASP A 62 -11.95 9.42 -0.08
CA ASP A 62 -10.75 8.62 -0.36
C ASP A 62 -9.96 9.20 -1.53
N LYS A 63 -8.74 9.64 -1.23
CA LYS A 63 -7.78 10.02 -2.27
C LYS A 63 -7.30 8.76 -3.00
N ALA A 64 -7.68 8.63 -4.27
CA ALA A 64 -7.35 7.48 -5.12
C ALA A 64 -5.86 7.11 -5.10
N LEU A 65 -4.96 8.11 -5.20
CA LEU A 65 -3.51 7.88 -5.15
C LEU A 65 -3.07 7.26 -3.82
N THR A 66 -3.62 7.74 -2.70
CA THR A 66 -3.31 7.24 -1.37
C THR A 66 -3.76 5.79 -1.19
N VAL A 67 -4.98 5.46 -1.64
CA VAL A 67 -5.50 4.09 -1.57
C VAL A 67 -4.66 3.15 -2.44
N ARG A 68 -4.31 3.58 -3.67
CA ARG A 68 -3.43 2.81 -4.55
C ARG A 68 -2.07 2.54 -3.92
N GLN A 69 -1.43 3.55 -3.32
CA GLN A 69 -0.15 3.39 -2.64
C GLN A 69 -0.24 2.43 -1.45
N ARG A 70 -1.33 2.49 -0.67
CA ARG A 70 -1.56 1.55 0.44
C ARG A 70 -1.72 0.11 -0.05
N LEU A 71 -2.49 -0.11 -1.11
CA LEU A 71 -2.65 -1.44 -1.73
C LEU A 71 -1.30 -2.02 -2.17
N LEU A 72 -0.51 -1.23 -2.90
CA LEU A 72 0.82 -1.67 -3.36
C LEU A 72 1.79 -1.92 -2.21
N ARG A 73 1.73 -1.10 -1.15
CA ARG A 73 2.56 -1.30 0.03
C ARG A 73 2.21 -2.60 0.75
N VAL A 74 0.93 -2.86 1.00
CA VAL A 74 0.49 -4.10 1.64
C VAL A 74 0.87 -5.31 0.78
N ALA A 75 0.76 -5.21 -0.55
CA ALA A 75 1.16 -6.29 -1.44
C ALA A 75 2.67 -6.58 -1.35
N ALA A 76 3.50 -5.54 -1.32
CA ALA A 76 4.93 -5.67 -1.10
C ALA A 76 5.26 -6.27 0.28
N ASP A 77 4.56 -5.84 1.33
CA ASP A 77 4.74 -6.37 2.69
C ASP A 77 4.37 -7.87 2.79
N GLU A 78 3.38 -8.33 2.01
CA GLU A 78 3.01 -9.75 1.92
C GLU A 78 3.79 -10.53 0.84
N GLY A 79 4.74 -9.89 0.14
CA GLY A 79 5.55 -10.53 -0.89
C GLY A 79 4.76 -10.95 -2.15
N LYS A 80 3.62 -10.31 -2.42
CA LYS A 80 2.79 -10.60 -3.60
C LYS A 80 2.93 -9.52 -4.65
N ASP A 81 3.27 -9.93 -5.87
CA ASP A 81 3.23 -9.04 -7.03
C ASP A 81 1.79 -8.88 -7.51
N VAL A 82 1.25 -7.67 -7.38
CA VAL A 82 -0.12 -7.34 -7.80
C VAL A 82 -0.16 -6.27 -8.88
N ALA A 83 -1.15 -6.35 -9.75
CA ALA A 83 -1.51 -5.29 -10.68
C ALA A 83 -2.69 -4.49 -10.11
N VAL A 84 -2.56 -3.16 -10.09
CA VAL A 84 -3.65 -2.24 -9.72
C VAL A 84 -3.98 -1.34 -10.90
N ARG A 85 -5.23 -1.42 -11.38
CA ARG A 85 -5.75 -0.66 -12.54
C ARG A 85 -6.93 0.20 -12.11
N LYS A 86 -7.04 1.41 -12.68
CA LYS A 86 -8.21 2.27 -12.47
C LYS A 86 -9.42 1.65 -13.17
N HIS A 87 -10.56 1.58 -12.48
CA HIS A 87 -11.81 1.08 -13.04
C HIS A 87 -12.98 1.78 -12.37
N GLY A 88 -13.84 2.46 -13.14
CA GLY A 88 -14.95 3.25 -12.61
C GLY A 88 -14.52 4.23 -11.51
N SER A 89 -15.28 4.28 -10.42
CA SER A 89 -14.95 5.08 -9.22
C SER A 89 -13.81 4.49 -8.38
N GLY A 90 -13.36 3.27 -8.68
CA GLY A 90 -12.43 2.49 -7.87
C GLY A 90 -11.17 2.02 -8.59
N PHE A 91 -10.70 0.86 -8.17
CA PHE A 91 -9.62 0.08 -8.76
C PHE A 91 -10.03 -1.36 -8.95
N VAL A 92 -9.35 -2.04 -9.87
CA VAL A 92 -9.34 -3.50 -9.97
C VAL A 92 -7.95 -3.99 -9.58
N VAL A 93 -7.90 -5.01 -8.74
CA VAL A 93 -6.67 -5.58 -8.16
C VAL A 93 -6.64 -7.08 -8.40
N GLY A 94 -5.52 -7.58 -8.90
CA GLY A 94 -5.29 -9.02 -9.10
C GLY A 94 -3.79 -9.32 -9.14
N LEU A 95 -3.43 -10.60 -9.24
CA LEU A 95 -2.01 -10.98 -9.38
C LEU A 95 -1.39 -10.38 -10.64
N LEU A 96 -0.11 -10.02 -10.54
CA LEU A 96 0.68 -9.54 -11.65
C LEU A 96 1.04 -10.70 -12.57
N THR A 97 0.35 -10.79 -13.70
CA THR A 97 0.68 -11.72 -14.78
C THR A 97 1.50 -11.02 -15.87
N PRO A 98 2.20 -11.74 -16.76
CA PRO A 98 2.92 -11.14 -17.89
C PRO A 98 2.07 -10.21 -18.76
N GLU A 99 0.79 -10.56 -18.97
CA GLU A 99 -0.20 -9.83 -19.75
C GLU A 99 -0.63 -8.55 -19.02
N ARG A 100 -0.69 -8.60 -17.69
CA ARG A 100 -1.04 -7.47 -16.82
C ARG A 100 0.13 -6.55 -16.55
N ARG A 101 1.37 -6.99 -16.77
CA ARG A 101 2.58 -6.19 -16.55
C ARG A 101 2.59 -5.02 -17.53
N SER A 102 2.80 -3.80 -17.00
CA SER A 102 2.84 -2.61 -17.86
C SER A 102 4.02 -2.69 -18.82
N ARG A 103 3.77 -2.46 -20.11
CA ARG A 103 4.81 -2.31 -21.15
C ARG A 103 5.40 -0.90 -21.20
N ARG A 104 4.94 0.03 -20.36
CA ARG A 104 5.40 1.43 -20.36
C ARG A 104 6.91 1.47 -20.08
N GLY A 105 7.69 1.93 -21.06
CA GLY A 105 9.15 2.04 -20.99
C GLY A 105 9.92 0.89 -21.67
N ARG A 106 9.27 -0.20 -22.09
CA ARG A 106 9.91 -1.13 -23.04
C ARG A 106 9.80 -0.54 -24.43
N ARG A 107 10.91 0.02 -24.94
CA ARG A 107 11.10 0.08 -26.39
C ARG A 107 10.95 -1.36 -26.87
N ALA A 108 10.04 -1.62 -27.81
CA ALA A 108 10.05 -2.87 -28.54
C ALA A 108 11.44 -2.95 -29.17
N ALA A 109 12.31 -3.82 -28.63
CA ALA A 109 13.44 -4.28 -29.42
C ALA A 109 12.78 -4.97 -30.61
N ALA A 110 12.87 -4.31 -31.77
CA ALA A 110 12.41 -4.86 -33.03
C ALA A 110 13.00 -6.26 -33.16
N ALA A 111 12.15 -7.21 -33.51
CA ALA A 111 12.58 -8.52 -33.96
C ALA A 111 13.52 -8.32 -35.17
N SER A 112 14.73 -8.82 -35.05
CA SER A 112 15.65 -9.14 -36.15
C SER A 112 16.11 -10.57 -35.92
#